data_AF-A0A833N6Q8-F1
#
_entry.id   AF-A0A833N6Q8-F1
#
_cell.length_a   1.000
_cell.length_b   1.000
_cell.length_c   1.000
_cell.angle_alpha   90.00
_cell.angle_beta   90.00
_cell.angle_gamma   90.00
#
_symmetry.space_group_name_H-M   'P 1'
#
loop_
_entity.id
_entity.type
_entity.pdbx_description
1 polymer ?
#
loop_
_entity_poly.entity_id
_entity_poly.type
_entity_poly.pdbx_seq_one_letter_code
_entity_poly.pdbx_strand_id
1 'polypeptide(L)' 'MEEAIATKASGKYLTWVKTISKKVILIFDDFALRQYNHEEANIIPDILEERQRKSITIVTSQIKS' A
#
# COMPACT_ATOMS: atom_id res chain seq x y z
N MET A 1 4.93 3.28 -5.23
CA MET A 1 3.81 4.18 -4.87
C MET A 1 3.35 5.05 -6.03
N GLU A 2 4.26 5.45 -6.91
CA GLU A 2 3.97 6.20 -8.15
C GLU A 2 2.87 5.57 -9.03
N GLU A 3 2.88 4.24 -9.20
CA GLU A 3 1.83 3.54 -9.96
C GLU A 3 0.43 3.79 -9.38
N ALA A 4 0.27 3.73 -8.06
CA ALA A 4 -1.02 4.02 -7.41
C ALA A 4 -1.48 5.45 -7.68
N ILE A 5 -0.55 6.41 -7.65
CA ILE A 5 -0.84 7.82 -7.94
C ILE A 5 -1.26 8.00 -9.41
N ALA A 6 -0.58 7.34 -10.35
CA ALA A 6 -0.96 7.34 -11.76
C ALA A 6 -2.35 6.71 -12.00
N THR A 7 -2.70 5.66 -11.24
CA THR A 7 -4.04 5.04 -11.32
C THR A 7 -5.13 5.92 -10.73
N LYS A 8 -4.83 6.75 -9.72
CA LYS A 8 -5.74 7.80 -9.23
C LYS A 8 -6.03 8.83 -10.33
N ALA A 9 -4.99 9.36 -10.97
CA ALA A 9 -5.15 10.34 -12.05
C ALA A 9 -5.94 9.81 -13.26
N SER A 10 -5.88 8.50 -13.50
CA SER A 10 -6.59 7.83 -14.61
C SER A 10 -7.95 7.21 -14.22
N GLY A 11 -8.42 7.39 -12.98
CA GLY A 11 -9.70 6.83 -12.51
C GLY A 11 -9.71 5.31 -12.31
N LYS A 12 -8.54 4.65 -12.36
CA LYS A 12 -8.40 3.18 -12.22
C LYS A 12 -7.97 2.73 -10.82
N TYR A 13 -7.91 3.65 -9.86
CA TYR A 13 -7.42 3.42 -8.52
C TYR A 13 -8.09 2.24 -7.80
N LEU A 14 -9.43 2.19 -7.77
CA LEU A 14 -10.16 1.10 -7.09
C LEU A 14 -9.84 -0.28 -7.68
N THR A 15 -9.67 -0.36 -9.00
CA THR A 15 -9.27 -1.60 -9.68
C THR A 15 -7.84 -1.98 -9.32
N TRP A 16 -6.94 -1.00 -9.21
CA TRP A 16 -5.57 -1.21 -8.80
C TRP A 16 -5.47 -1.73 -7.35
N VAL A 17 -6.18 -1.08 -6.40
CA VAL A 17 -6.26 -1.54 -5.00
C VAL A 17 -6.76 -2.98 -4.94
N LYS A 18 -7.89 -3.30 -5.60
CA LYS A 18 -8.41 -4.68 -5.66
C LYS A 18 -7.41 -5.68 -6.25
N THR A 19 -6.58 -5.25 -7.21
CA THR A 19 -5.60 -6.12 -7.86
C THR A 19 -4.41 -6.40 -6.95
N ILE A 20 -3.85 -5.37 -6.31
CA ILE A 20 -2.77 -5.51 -5.34
C ILE A 20 -3.23 -6.30 -4.11
N SER A 21 -4.43 -6.02 -3.60
CA SER A 21 -4.95 -6.67 -2.41
C SER A 21 -5.24 -8.17 -2.59
N LYS A 22 -5.39 -8.65 -3.83
CA LYS A 22 -5.53 -10.09 -4.14
C LYS A 22 -4.21 -10.86 -4.14
N LYS A 23 -3.05 -10.20 -4.04
CA LYS A 23 -1.76 -10.90 -3.99
C LYS A 23 -1.68 -11.74 -2.70
N VAL A 24 -1.26 -13.00 -2.84
CA VAL A 24 -1.17 -13.95 -1.70
C VAL A 24 -0.24 -13.39 -0.61
N ILE A 25 0.90 -12.85 -1.02
CA ILE A 25 1.86 -12.14 -0.17
C ILE A 25 2.05 -10.74 -0.73
N LEU A 26 2.00 -9.74 0.15
CA LEU A 26 2.38 -8.35 -0.14
C LEU A 26 3.44 -7.92 0.86
N ILE A 27 4.52 -7.30 0.37
CA ILE A 27 5.62 -6.80 1.20
C ILE A 27 5.61 -5.28 1.12
N PHE A 28 5.46 -4.62 2.26
CA PHE A 28 5.81 -3.22 2.45
C PHE A 28 7.23 -3.16 2.99
N ASP A 29 8.19 -2.95 2.10
CA ASP A 29 9.59 -2.79 2.49
C ASP A 29 9.86 -1.36 2.95
N ASP A 30 10.82 -1.17 3.85
CA ASP A 30 11.30 0.16 4.25
C ASP A 30 10.21 1.09 4.83
N PHE A 31 9.23 0.48 5.51
CA PHE A 31 8.07 1.16 6.04
C PHE A 31 8.44 2.19 7.09
N ALA A 32 7.87 3.39 6.96
CA ALA A 32 8.03 4.53 7.86
C ALA A 32 9.47 5.08 8.01
N LEU A 33 10.37 4.75 7.08
CA LEU A 33 11.72 5.35 7.04
C LEU A 33 11.73 6.84 6.70
N ARG A 34 10.69 7.31 6.02
CA ARG A 34 10.43 8.74 5.76
C ARG A 34 8.97 9.06 6.03
N GLN A 35 8.67 10.35 6.19
CA GLN A 35 7.28 10.79 6.22
C GLN A 35 6.59 10.48 4.89
N TYR A 36 5.37 9.96 5.00
CA TYR A 36 4.46 9.80 3.88
C TYR A 36 3.85 11.14 3.50
N ASN A 37 3.68 11.38 2.22
CA ASN A 37 2.82 12.49 1.78
C ASN A 37 1.34 12.14 1.98
N HIS A 38 0.45 13.12 1.83
CA HIS A 38 -0.99 12.93 2.06
C HIS A 38 -1.60 11.80 1.19
N GLU A 39 -1.15 11.67 -0.06
CA GLU A 39 -1.65 10.63 -0.96
C GLU A 39 -1.23 9.23 -0.50
N GLU A 40 0.04 9.06 -0.14
CA GLU A 40 0.59 7.81 0.36
C GLU A 40 -0.09 7.38 1.67
N ALA A 41 -0.34 8.34 2.56
CA ALA A 41 -1.04 8.13 3.83
C ALA A 41 -2.49 7.67 3.66
N ASN A 42 -3.12 7.92 2.50
CA ASN A 42 -4.45 7.41 2.17
C ASN A 42 -4.38 6.04 1.46
N ILE A 43 -3.37 5.82 0.60
CA ILE A 43 -3.28 4.60 -0.20
C ILE A 43 -2.94 3.37 0.64
N ILE A 44 -2.01 3.52 1.59
CA ILE A 44 -1.56 2.39 2.41
C ILE A 44 -2.71 1.82 3.25
N PRO A 45 -3.51 2.62 3.99
CA PRO A 45 -4.69 2.12 4.70
C PRO A 45 -5.70 1.41 3.80
N ASP A 46 -6.02 1.95 2.61
CA ASP A 46 -6.97 1.32 1.68
C ASP A 46 -6.54 -0.11 1.30
N ILE A 47 -5.24 -0.30 1.04
CA ILE A 47 -4.69 -1.63 0.73
C ILE A 47 -4.76 -2.54 1.96
N LEU A 48 -4.37 -2.04 3.14
CA LEU A 48 -4.35 -2.84 4.37
C LEU A 48 -5.75 -3.27 4.81
N GLU A 49 -6.75 -2.39 4.66
CA GLU A 49 -8.16 -2.67 4.95
C GLU A 49 -8.70 -3.76 4.02
N GLU A 50 -8.50 -3.63 2.70
CA GLU A 50 -8.97 -4.62 1.74
C GLU A 50 -8.32 -6.00 1.98
N ARG A 51 -7.06 -6.02 2.44
CA ARG A 51 -6.30 -7.24 2.74
C ARG A 51 -6.59 -7.85 4.11
N GLN A 52 -7.20 -7.09 5.01
CA GLN A 52 -7.43 -7.51 6.38
C GLN A 52 -8.14 -8.86 6.42
N ARG A 53 -7.57 -9.84 7.15
CA ARG A 53 -8.09 -11.21 7.30
C ARG A 53 -8.18 -12.06 6.02
N LYS A 54 -7.68 -11.58 4.86
CA LYS A 54 -7.76 -12.31 3.58
C LYS A 54 -6.41 -12.85 3.08
N SER A 55 -5.30 -12.22 3.45
CA SER A 55 -3.99 -12.51 2.86
C SER A 55 -2.84 -12.09 3.79
N ILE A 56 -1.62 -12.50 3.45
CA ILE A 56 -0.42 -12.23 4.26
C ILE A 56 0.18 -10.89 3.84
N THR A 57 0.33 -9.96 4.78
CA THR A 57 1.08 -8.71 4.58
C THR A 57 2.31 -8.74 5.46
N ILE A 58 3.48 -8.61 4.85
CA ILE A 58 4.77 -8.49 5.54
C ILE A 58 5.15 -7.01 5.51
N VAL A 59 5.57 -6.47 6.65
CA VAL A 59 6.04 -5.10 6.76
C VAL A 59 7.45 -5.15 7.33
N THR A 60 8.41 -4.53 6.64
CA THR A 60 9.76 -4.29 7.18
C THR A 60 9.85 -2.81 7.55
N SER A 61 10.48 -2.52 8.68
CA SER A 61 10.73 -1.15 9.12
C SER A 61 12.10 -1.09 9.78
N GLN A 62 12.81 0.01 9.59
CA GLN A 62 14.12 0.20 10.21
C GLN A 62 13.94 1.13 11.41
N ILE A 63 14.23 0.60 12.59
CA ILE A 63 14.33 1.43 13.80
C ILE A 63 15.76 1.95 13.84
N LYS A 64 15.95 3.26 13.58
CA LYS A 64 17.21 3.92 13.89
C LYS A 64 17.26 4.15 15.39
N SER A 65 18.07 3.36 16.09
CA SER A 65 18.43 3.57 17.51
C SER A 65 19.43 4.71 17.64
#